data_AF-A0A0E3UX83-F1
#
_entry.id   AF-A0A0E3UX83-F1
#
_cell.length_a   1.000
_cell.length_b   1.000
_cell.length_c   1.000
_cell.angle_alpha   90.00
_cell.angle_beta   90.00
_cell.angle_gamma   90.00
#
_symmetry.space_group_name_H-M   'P 1'
#
loop_
_entity.id
_entity.type
_entity.pdbx_description
1 polymer ?
#
loop_
_entity_poly.entity_id
_entity_poly.type
_entity_poly.pdbx_seq_one_letter_code
_entity_poly.pdbx_strand_id
1 'polypeptide(L)'
;MKVADDQRLDEALRKLILQIRWDNEEAPAVWSPIGDFFGSAPGYNLYKTLPMGMTKEAMYSYWYMPFDQSATITLTNHFDQPVSLNLSIGLENRSRKDNNFSRFHAKWHRNLESISD
;
A
#
# COMPACT_ATOMS: atom_id res chain seq x y z
N MET A 1 1.28 3.43 -13.16
CA MET A 1 2.10 4.54 -12.63
C MET A 1 2.99 5.03 -13.75
N LYS A 2 3.27 6.33 -13.82
CA LYS A 2 4.22 6.91 -14.77
C LYS A 2 5.20 7.81 -14.01
N VAL A 3 6.48 7.66 -14.31
CA VAL A 3 7.58 8.50 -13.81
C VAL A 3 8.20 9.17 -15.03
N ALA A 4 8.79 10.36 -14.88
CA ALA A 4 9.42 11.04 -16.01
C ALA A 4 10.65 10.28 -16.54
N ASP A 5 11.36 9.60 -15.64
CA ASP A 5 12.47 8.71 -15.95
C ASP A 5 12.12 7.26 -15.56
N ASP A 6 11.72 6.45 -16.55
CA ASP A 6 11.34 5.06 -16.36
C ASP A 6 12.52 4.18 -15.87
N GLN A 7 13.78 4.61 -16.03
CA GLN A 7 14.95 3.88 -15.51
C GLN A 7 15.01 3.92 -13.97
N ARG A 8 14.30 4.86 -13.34
CA ARG A 8 14.25 5.05 -11.88
C ARG A 8 12.92 4.61 -11.27
N LEU A 9 12.14 3.79 -12.00
CA LEU A 9 10.85 3.30 -11.52
C LEU A 9 10.96 2.58 -10.16
N ASP A 10 11.97 1.73 -9.97
CA ASP A 10 12.18 0.99 -8.72
C ASP A 10 12.44 1.92 -7.53
N GLU A 11 13.19 3.00 -7.76
CA GLU A 11 13.45 4.03 -6.76
C GLU A 11 12.16 4.78 -6.42
N ALA A 12 11.38 5.17 -7.43
CA ALA A 12 10.10 5.83 -7.24
C ALA A 12 9.12 4.94 -6.45
N LEU A 13 9.00 3.64 -6.79
CA LEU A 13 8.17 2.66 -6.06
C LEU A 13 8.56 2.53 -4.58
N ARG A 14 9.85 2.70 -4.27
CA ARG A 14 10.39 2.64 -2.91
C ARG A 14 10.23 3.96 -2.14
N LYS A 15 10.09 5.09 -2.84
CA LYS A 15 9.98 6.44 -2.26
C LYS A 15 8.55 7.01 -2.25
N LEU A 16 7.61 6.35 -2.92
CA LEU A 16 6.18 6.62 -2.78
C LEU A 16 5.64 5.83 -1.59
N ILE A 17 5.28 6.54 -0.53
CA ILE A 17 4.82 5.94 0.72
C ILE A 17 3.30 5.96 0.75
N LEU A 18 2.71 4.77 0.92
CA LEU A 18 1.31 4.54 1.21
C LEU A 18 1.09 4.55 2.71
N GLN A 19 0.16 5.39 3.15
CA GLN A 19 -0.36 5.38 4.51
C GLN A 19 -1.87 5.18 4.49
N ILE A 20 -2.37 4.35 5.40
CA ILE A 20 -3.81 4.21 5.64
C ILE A 20 -4.08 4.36 7.14
N ARG A 21 -5.01 5.26 7.47
CA ARG A 21 -5.55 5.46 8.82
C ARG A 21 -7.00 5.03 8.85
N TRP A 22 -7.37 4.28 9.88
CA TRP A 22 -8.74 3.86 10.13
C TRP A 22 -9.34 4.71 11.25
N ASP A 23 -10.62 5.03 11.15
CA ASP A 23 -11.44 5.58 12.23
C ASP A 23 -10.86 6.79 12.97
N ASN A 24 -10.19 7.66 12.20
CA ASN A 24 -9.52 8.87 12.69
C ASN A 24 -8.36 8.61 13.66
N GLU A 25 -7.77 7.42 13.66
CA GLU A 25 -6.54 7.13 14.42
C GLU A 25 -5.39 8.05 13.98
N GLU A 26 -4.61 8.54 14.95
CA GLU A 26 -3.44 9.37 14.67
C GLU A 26 -2.32 8.59 13.96
N ALA A 27 -2.10 7.35 14.39
CA ALA A 27 -1.09 6.48 13.82
C ALA A 27 -1.63 5.77 12.56
N PRO A 28 -0.84 5.70 11.48
CA PRO A 28 -1.23 4.91 10.31
C PRO A 28 -1.15 3.41 10.63
N ALA A 29 -2.25 2.69 10.39
CA ALA A 29 -2.31 1.24 10.50
C ALA A 29 -1.54 0.55 9.35
N VAL A 30 -1.55 1.18 8.18
CA VAL A 30 -0.71 0.79 7.03
C VAL A 30 0.34 1.86 6.81
N TRP A 31 1.61 1.47 6.76
CA TRP A 31 2.73 2.33 6.40
C TRP A 31 3.76 1.54 5.61
N SER A 32 3.84 1.77 4.30
CA SER A 32 4.75 1.03 3.42
C SER A 32 5.03 1.79 2.13
N PRO A 33 6.22 1.64 1.53
CA PRO A 33 6.38 1.95 0.12
C PRO A 33 5.37 1.17 -0.74
N ILE A 34 4.90 1.77 -1.84
CA ILE A 34 3.88 1.16 -2.69
C ILE A 34 4.36 -0.13 -3.34
N GLY A 35 5.63 -0.21 -3.76
CA GLY A 35 6.19 -1.41 -4.38
C GLY A 35 6.20 -2.62 -3.43
N ASP A 36 6.55 -2.38 -2.17
CA ASP A 36 6.58 -3.38 -1.11
C ASP A 36 5.18 -3.79 -0.65
N PHE A 37 4.26 -2.83 -0.56
CA PHE A 37 2.88 -3.09 -0.17
C PHE A 37 2.21 -4.10 -1.12
N PHE A 38 2.47 -3.97 -2.41
CA PHE A 38 2.01 -4.88 -3.45
C PHE A 38 2.98 -6.04 -3.72
N GLY A 39 3.93 -6.33 -2.82
CA GLY A 39 4.68 -7.59 -2.78
C GLY A 39 5.71 -7.81 -3.89
N SER A 40 6.17 -6.76 -4.57
CA SER A 40 7.05 -6.89 -5.74
C SER A 40 8.48 -6.33 -5.52
N ALA A 41 8.85 -6.00 -4.29
CA ALA A 41 10.15 -5.38 -4.05
C ALA A 41 11.33 -6.36 -4.28
N PRO A 42 12.43 -5.90 -4.93
CA PRO A 42 12.61 -4.59 -5.56
C PRO A 42 11.98 -4.51 -6.96
N GLY A 43 11.25 -3.42 -7.22
CA GLY A 43 10.77 -3.04 -8.56
C GLY A 43 9.36 -3.48 -8.97
N TYR A 44 9.03 -3.29 -10.25
CA TYR A 44 7.74 -3.67 -10.85
C TYR A 44 7.83 -5.04 -11.54
N ASN A 45 7.71 -6.10 -10.75
CA ASN A 45 7.82 -7.49 -11.18
C ASN A 45 6.42 -8.07 -11.34
N LEU A 46 6.15 -8.64 -12.51
CA LEU A 46 4.83 -9.18 -12.81
C LEU A 46 4.59 -10.49 -12.05
N TYR A 47 3.55 -10.54 -11.24
CA TYR A 47 3.11 -11.74 -10.54
C TYR A 47 1.63 -11.66 -10.18
N LYS A 48 1.01 -12.81 -9.95
CA LYS A 48 -0.42 -12.91 -9.60
C LYS A 48 -0.61 -13.89 -8.45
N THR A 49 -1.25 -13.44 -7.38
CA THR A 49 -1.73 -14.29 -6.28
C THR A 49 -3.18 -13.96 -5.96
N LEU A 50 -3.79 -14.72 -5.04
CA LEU A 50 -5.17 -14.48 -4.64
C LEU A 50 -5.37 -13.11 -3.95
N PRO A 51 -4.61 -12.71 -2.91
CA PRO A 51 -4.89 -11.46 -2.20
C PRO A 51 -4.25 -10.21 -2.83
N MET A 52 -3.20 -10.34 -3.65
CA MET A 52 -2.49 -9.19 -4.24
C MET A 52 -1.68 -9.57 -5.48
N GLY A 53 -1.23 -8.58 -6.24
CA GLY A 53 -0.33 -8.80 -7.36
C GLY A 53 0.03 -7.54 -8.12
N MET A 54 0.94 -7.70 -9.08
CA MET A 54 1.29 -6.68 -10.06
C MET A 54 1.17 -7.26 -11.47
N THR A 55 0.31 -6.64 -12.27
CA THR A 55 0.09 -7.02 -13.67
C THR A 55 0.54 -5.90 -14.60
N LYS A 56 0.49 -6.15 -15.92
CA LYS A 56 0.80 -5.12 -16.91
C LYS A 56 -0.19 -3.94 -16.82
N GLU A 57 -1.37 -4.18 -16.27
CA GLU A 57 -2.46 -3.23 -16.16
C GLU A 57 -2.46 -2.48 -14.81
N ALA A 58 -2.24 -3.18 -13.69
CA ALA A 58 -2.36 -2.58 -12.38
C ALA A 58 -1.59 -3.33 -11.28
N MET A 59 -1.33 -2.61 -10.18
CA MET A 59 -1.05 -3.20 -8.87
C MET A 59 -2.39 -3.38 -8.15
N TYR A 60 -2.69 -4.57 -7.64
CA TYR A 60 -3.97 -4.87 -6.99
C TYR A 60 -3.77 -5.44 -5.59
N SER A 61 -4.72 -5.11 -4.70
CA SER A 61 -4.85 -5.66 -3.35
C SER A 61 -6.33 -5.94 -3.10
N TYR A 62 -6.63 -7.19 -2.79
CA TYR A 62 -7.96 -7.69 -2.42
C TYR A 62 -8.06 -8.04 -0.95
N TRP A 63 -7.11 -7.59 -0.12
CA TRP A 63 -7.25 -7.68 1.33
C TRP A 63 -8.54 -7.00 1.78
N TYR A 64 -9.25 -7.66 2.68
CA TYR A 64 -10.44 -7.09 3.31
C TYR A 64 -10.01 -6.06 4.35
N MET A 65 -10.38 -4.80 4.14
CA MET A 65 -9.96 -3.65 4.97
C MET A 65 -11.18 -2.91 5.54
N PRO A 66 -11.88 -3.48 6.53
CA PRO A 66 -13.04 -2.86 7.14
C PRO A 66 -12.64 -1.68 8.04
N PHE A 67 -13.53 -0.69 8.13
CA PHE A 67 -13.47 0.47 9.03
C PHE A 67 -14.89 0.85 9.43
N ASP A 68 -15.07 1.59 10.53
CA ASP A 68 -16.40 1.93 11.07
C ASP A 68 -16.81 3.36 10.72
N GLN A 69 -15.89 4.32 10.86
CA GLN A 69 -16.14 5.75 10.69
C GLN A 69 -15.52 6.30 9.42
N SER A 70 -14.22 6.03 9.21
CA SER A 70 -13.48 6.62 8.10
C SER A 70 -12.26 5.80 7.71
N ALA A 71 -11.88 5.91 6.43
CA ALA A 71 -10.60 5.46 5.92
C ALA A 71 -9.90 6.63 5.23
N THR A 72 -8.75 7.03 5.75
CA THR A 72 -7.91 8.06 5.11
C THR A 72 -6.72 7.39 4.44
N ILE A 73 -6.67 7.45 3.11
CA ILE A 73 -5.55 6.94 2.31
C ILE A 73 -4.69 8.13 1.89
N THR A 74 -3.41 8.10 2.21
CA THR A 74 -2.43 9.13 1.86
C THR A 74 -1.29 8.52 1.05
N LEU A 75 -0.94 9.17 -0.04
CA LEU A 75 0.25 8.85 -0.84
C LEU A 75 1.21 10.04 -0.78
N THR A 76 2.40 9.80 -0.24
CA THR A 76 3.44 10.83 -0.13
C THR A 76 4.58 10.52 -1.08
N ASN A 77 4.89 11.45 -1.97
CA ASN A 77 5.99 11.34 -2.91
C ASN A 77 7.28 11.88 -2.29
N HIS A 78 8.21 11.00 -1.91
CA HIS A 78 9.58 11.37 -1.52
C HIS A 78 10.59 11.21 -2.66
N PHE A 79 10.13 10.89 -3.88
CA PHE A 79 10.97 10.90 -5.06
C PHE A 79 11.30 12.34 -5.46
N ASP A 80 12.43 12.53 -6.13
CA ASP A 80 12.92 13.86 -6.56
C ASP A 80 12.24 14.35 -7.84
N GLN A 81 11.35 13.56 -8.44
CA GLN A 81 10.55 13.95 -9.60
C GLN A 81 9.05 13.75 -9.36
N PRO A 82 8.19 14.45 -10.12
CA PRO A 82 6.75 14.21 -10.12
C PRO A 82 6.42 12.77 -10.50
N VAL A 83 5.43 12.20 -9.81
CA VAL A 83 4.86 10.88 -10.14
C VAL A 83 3.39 11.03 -10.48
N SER A 84 2.98 10.40 -11.58
CA SER A 84 1.57 10.30 -11.98
C SER A 84 1.01 8.91 -11.68
N LEU A 85 -0.12 8.86 -11.00
CA LEU A 85 -0.78 7.62 -10.59
C LEU A 85 -2.29 7.68 -10.84
N ASN A 86 -2.83 6.54 -11.29
CA ASN A 86 -4.26 6.29 -11.33
C ASN A 86 -4.59 5.37 -10.17
N LEU A 87 -5.51 5.78 -9.31
CA LEU A 87 -5.95 5.02 -8.15
C LEU A 87 -7.43 4.69 -8.30
N SER A 88 -7.79 3.46 -7.97
CA SER A 88 -9.18 3.01 -7.90
C SER A 88 -9.39 2.29 -6.58
N ILE A 89 -10.42 2.71 -5.84
CA ILE A 89 -10.77 2.16 -4.53
C ILE A 89 -12.18 1.59 -4.65
N GLY A 90 -12.32 0.28 -4.42
CA GLY A 90 -13.61 -0.36 -4.29
C GLY A 90 -14.11 -0.23 -2.85
N LEU A 91 -15.27 0.43 -2.66
CA LEU A 91 -15.93 0.55 -1.37
C LEU A 91 -17.28 -0.17 -1.43
N GLU A 92 -17.58 -0.98 -0.42
CA GLU A 92 -18.87 -1.64 -0.26
C GLU A 92 -19.48 -1.25 1.08
N ASN A 93 -20.67 -0.64 1.06
CA ASN A 93 -21.43 -0.37 2.27
C ASN A 93 -22.06 -1.67 2.77
N ARG A 94 -21.62 -2.17 3.92
CA ARG A 94 -22.20 -3.35 4.55
C ARG A 94 -22.98 -2.95 5.79
N SER A 95 -24.30 -3.15 5.76
CA SER A 95 -25.09 -3.19 6.98
C SER A 95 -24.93 -4.58 7.60
N ARG A 96 -24.17 -4.69 8.69
CA ARG A 96 -24.03 -5.96 9.42
C ARG A 96 -24.42 -5.77 10.87
N LYS A 97 -25.04 -6.81 11.44
CA LYS A 97 -25.48 -6.85 12.84
C LYS A 97 -24.33 -7.02 13.84
N ASP A 98 -23.17 -7.51 13.38
CA ASP A 98 -21.99 -7.78 14.21
C ASP A 98 -20.83 -6.87 13.79
N ASN A 99 -20.50 -5.89 14.63
CA ASN A 99 -19.43 -4.90 14.43
C ASN A 99 -18.03 -5.41 14.83
N ASN A 100 -17.80 -6.73 14.82
CA ASN A 100 -16.55 -7.33 15.35
C ASN A 100 -15.48 -7.55 14.28
N PHE A 101 -15.31 -6.61 13.35
CA PHE A 101 -14.22 -6.68 12.39
C PHE A 101 -12.94 -6.04 12.93
N SER A 102 -11.81 -6.73 12.83
CA SER A 102 -10.49 -6.13 13.08
C SER A 102 -10.05 -5.23 11.93
N ARG A 103 -9.05 -4.37 12.17
CA ARG A 103 -8.46 -3.52 11.14
C ARG A 103 -7.30 -4.19 10.43
N PHE A 104 -7.11 -3.86 9.17
CA PHE A 104 -5.96 -4.33 8.40
C PHE A 104 -4.73 -3.48 8.74
N HIS A 105 -3.60 -4.13 9.03
CA HIS A 105 -2.31 -3.48 9.28
C HIS A 105 -1.24 -4.05 8.37
N ALA A 106 -0.35 -3.18 7.89
CA ALA A 106 0.84 -3.56 7.15
C ALA A 106 1.93 -2.52 7.39
N LYS A 107 3.10 -2.95 7.86
CA LYS A 107 4.18 -2.05 8.20
C LYS A 107 5.49 -2.52 7.58
N TRP A 108 6.12 -1.63 6.82
CA TRP A 108 7.42 -1.88 6.24
C TRP A 108 8.54 -1.59 7.25
N HIS A 109 9.54 -2.48 7.31
CA HIS A 109 10.73 -2.35 8.14
C HIS A 109 11.96 -2.67 7.28
N ARG A 110 13.06 -1.92 7.45
CA ARG A 110 14.35 -2.18 6.77
C ARG A 110 15.39 -2.84 7.66
N ASN A 111 15.16 -2.86 8.97
CA ASN A 111 16.17 -3.28 9.92
C ASN A 111 16.38 -4.80 9.81
N LEU A 112 17.61 -5.20 9.53
CA LEU A 112 18.11 -6.48 9.98
C LEU A 112 18.45 -6.25 11.45
N GLU A 113 17.59 -6.68 12.37
CA GLU A 113 18.07 -6.84 13.75
C GLU A 113 19.22 -7.86 13.69
N SER A 114 20.38 -7.48 14.23
CA SER A 114 21.42 -8.48 14.49
C SER A 114 20.85 -9.45 15.51
N ILE A 115 20.70 -10.72 15.15
CA ILE A 115 20.51 -11.77 16.14
C ILE A 115 21.82 -11.78 16.93
N SER A 116 21.80 -11.28 18.16
CA SER A 116 22.92 -11.47 19.08
C SER A 116 22.95 -12.95 19.49
N ASP A 117 24.09 -13.60 19.29
CA ASP A 117 24.36 -14.97 19.76
C ASP A 117 24.24 -15.09 21.29
#